data_AF-A0A0C2X4U3-F1
#
_entry.id   AF-A0A0C2X4U3-F1
#
_cell.length_a   1.000
_cell.length_b   1.000
_cell.length_c   1.000
_cell.angle_alpha   90.00
_cell.angle_beta   90.00
_cell.angle_gamma   90.00
#
_symmetry.space_group_name_H-M   'P 1'
#
loop_
_entity.id
_entity.type
_entity.pdbx_description
1 polymer ?
#
loop_
_entity_poly.entity_id
_entity_poly.type
_entity_poly.pdbx_seq_one_letter_code
_entity_poly.pdbx_strand_id
1 'polypeptide(L)'
;MSPFALLDELYLEILRQQRDQEFLKTFLALLVGRTSIKELHLHKDDTTLMNVSVKELHIKLRRMRALLKFEPFIDVYHKSFLDFLQDLSRSGQYHVSKQGGLKRYLELIVDSVIRHISMAIEQPNCHEACHLSPQFTFVVNTYPSNIVLPVEDWQEALKPLLHLQDKLLNTPKLRPCHITQVMRDLQLHLVILQGGRNAAAQVPDSNMNESVTKQSLTLVTEAGQNTPEEDLDRCFSGLLSCLLKTDSVTAARVRSITNAQRLIDLIDLVNR
;
A
#
# COMPACT_ATOMS: atom_id res chain seq x y z
N MET A 1 20.90 -22.43 22.94
CA MET A 1 20.99 -22.67 21.48
C MET A 1 19.57 -22.72 20.93
N SER A 2 19.33 -22.12 19.75
CA SER A 2 18.02 -22.23 19.07
C SER A 2 17.76 -23.69 18.71
N PRO A 3 16.55 -24.24 18.94
CA PRO A 3 16.20 -25.59 18.48
C PRO A 3 16.24 -25.72 16.95
N PHE A 4 16.29 -24.59 16.23
CA PHE A 4 16.34 -24.53 14.76
C PHE A 4 17.72 -24.19 14.20
N ALA A 5 18.79 -24.23 14.99
CA ALA A 5 20.11 -23.73 14.58
C ALA A 5 20.61 -24.31 13.24
N LEU A 6 20.47 -25.62 13.02
CA LEU A 6 20.86 -26.26 11.74
C LEU A 6 20.00 -25.80 10.56
N LEU A 7 18.69 -25.60 10.79
CA LEU A 7 17.78 -25.12 9.75
C LEU A 7 18.03 -23.65 9.42
N ASP A 8 18.31 -22.84 10.44
CA ASP A 8 18.65 -21.42 10.31
C ASP A 8 19.96 -21.26 9.52
N GLU A 9 20.97 -22.09 9.81
CA GLU A 9 22.23 -22.12 9.06
C GLU A 9 22.01 -22.49 7.58
N LEU A 10 21.19 -23.51 7.31
CA LEU A 10 20.84 -23.90 5.93
C LEU A 10 20.12 -22.77 5.19
N TYR A 11 19.16 -22.10 5.82
CA TYR A 11 18.48 -20.94 5.23
C TYR A 11 19.47 -19.83 4.90
N LEU A 12 20.35 -19.49 5.84
CA LEU A 12 21.40 -18.48 5.62
C LEU A 12 22.34 -18.86 4.46
N GLU A 13 22.73 -20.12 4.36
CA GLU A 13 23.59 -20.61 3.28
C GLU A 13 22.92 -20.40 1.91
N ILE A 14 21.67 -20.82 1.76
CA ILE A 14 20.91 -20.67 0.50
C ILE A 14 20.74 -19.18 0.12
N LEU A 15 20.47 -18.31 1.10
CA LEU A 15 20.33 -16.87 0.89
C LEU A 15 21.65 -16.20 0.49
N ARG A 16 22.77 -16.58 1.12
CA ARG A 16 24.12 -16.08 0.78
C ARG A 16 24.57 -16.48 -0.62
N GLN A 17 24.10 -17.63 -1.13
CA GLN A 17 24.41 -18.09 -2.47
C GLN A 17 23.77 -17.24 -3.60
N GLN A 18 22.83 -16.33 -3.30
CA GLN A 18 22.29 -15.43 -4.33
C GLN A 18 23.32 -14.39 -4.74
N ARG A 19 23.49 -14.18 -6.06
CA ARG A 19 24.45 -13.19 -6.58
C ARG A 19 23.94 -11.76 -6.40
N ASP A 20 22.66 -11.56 -6.65
CA ASP A 20 21.99 -10.26 -6.60
C ASP A 20 21.30 -10.10 -5.24
N GLN A 21 22.06 -9.65 -4.25
CA GLN A 21 21.59 -9.54 -2.86
C GLN A 21 20.54 -8.44 -2.69
N GLU A 22 20.58 -7.39 -3.50
CA GLU A 22 19.59 -6.30 -3.47
C GLU A 22 18.24 -6.78 -4.01
N PHE A 23 18.25 -7.47 -5.16
CA PHE A 23 17.05 -8.12 -5.70
C PHE A 23 16.48 -9.13 -4.70
N LEU A 24 17.33 -9.96 -4.11
CA LEU A 24 16.91 -10.92 -3.09
C LEU A 24 16.21 -10.23 -1.92
N LYS A 25 16.83 -9.22 -1.31
CA LYS A 25 16.25 -8.52 -0.16
C LYS A 25 14.92 -7.86 -0.51
N THR A 26 14.82 -7.25 -1.70
CA THR A 26 13.56 -6.69 -2.19
C THR A 26 12.50 -7.78 -2.37
N PHE A 27 12.86 -8.92 -2.94
CA PHE A 27 11.94 -10.04 -3.11
C PHE A 27 11.48 -10.65 -1.77
N LEU A 28 12.38 -10.82 -0.80
CA LEU A 28 12.03 -11.31 0.54
C LEU A 28 11.06 -10.33 1.24
N ALA A 29 11.28 -9.03 1.09
CA ALA A 29 10.40 -8.02 1.64
C ALA A 29 9.01 -8.02 0.97
N LEU A 30 8.97 -8.13 -0.37
CA LEU A 30 7.74 -8.36 -1.14
C LEU A 30 7.00 -9.60 -0.65
N LEU A 31 7.71 -10.72 -0.47
CA LEU A 31 7.16 -11.99 0.00
C LEU A 31 6.51 -11.86 1.38
N VAL A 32 7.21 -11.27 2.36
CA VAL A 32 6.67 -11.03 3.71
C VAL A 32 5.50 -10.04 3.67
N GLY A 33 5.60 -8.98 2.87
CA GLY A 33 4.53 -8.00 2.69
C GLY A 33 3.26 -8.62 2.12
N ARG A 34 3.35 -9.32 0.99
CA ARG A 34 2.19 -9.94 0.34
C ARG A 34 1.55 -11.04 1.20
N THR A 35 2.35 -11.84 1.89
CA THR A 35 1.83 -12.92 2.78
C THR A 35 1.19 -12.37 4.05
N SER A 36 1.45 -11.10 4.39
CA SER A 36 0.80 -10.41 5.51
C SER A 36 -0.60 -9.88 5.17
N ILE A 37 -0.97 -9.87 3.89
CA ILE A 37 -2.25 -9.38 3.38
C ILE A 37 -3.17 -10.59 3.14
N LYS A 38 -4.42 -10.51 3.62
CA LYS A 38 -5.42 -11.57 3.47
C LYS A 38 -6.13 -11.53 2.11
N GLU A 39 -5.39 -11.39 1.03
CA GLU A 39 -5.93 -11.33 -0.34
C GLU A 39 -5.39 -12.47 -1.18
N LEU A 40 -6.26 -13.04 -2.03
CA LEU A 40 -5.87 -14.18 -2.86
C LEU A 40 -5.07 -13.69 -4.07
N HIS A 41 -4.15 -14.53 -4.55
CA HIS A 41 -3.46 -14.36 -5.84
C HIS A 41 -2.55 -13.14 -6.02
N LEU A 42 -2.14 -12.45 -4.96
CA LEU A 42 -1.20 -11.31 -5.06
C LEU A 42 0.15 -11.67 -5.71
N HIS A 43 0.54 -12.95 -5.69
CA HIS A 43 1.73 -13.45 -6.38
C HIS A 43 1.73 -13.17 -7.89
N LYS A 44 0.56 -12.94 -8.51
CA LYS A 44 0.46 -12.62 -9.94
C LYS A 44 1.10 -11.28 -10.28
N ASP A 45 1.24 -10.39 -9.29
CA ASP A 45 1.85 -9.09 -9.49
C ASP A 45 3.36 -9.10 -9.20
N ASP A 46 3.94 -10.19 -8.72
CA ASP A 46 5.35 -10.22 -8.28
C ASP A 46 6.30 -9.76 -9.41
N THR A 47 6.06 -10.16 -10.66
CA THR A 47 6.85 -9.70 -11.81
C THR A 47 6.66 -8.23 -12.12
N THR A 48 5.43 -7.74 -12.01
CA THR A 48 5.08 -6.33 -12.26
C THR A 48 5.71 -5.44 -11.19
N LEU A 49 5.60 -5.84 -9.93
CA LEU A 49 6.16 -5.13 -8.78
C LEU A 49 7.70 -5.14 -8.81
N MET A 50 8.31 -6.28 -9.14
CA MET A 50 9.77 -6.41 -9.26
C MET A 50 10.34 -5.87 -10.58
N ASN A 51 9.47 -5.43 -11.51
CA ASN A 51 9.86 -4.92 -12.83
C ASN A 51 10.75 -5.89 -13.64
N VAL A 52 10.41 -7.17 -13.62
CA VAL A 52 11.14 -8.21 -14.35
C VAL A 52 10.17 -9.12 -15.08
N SER A 53 10.62 -9.77 -16.15
CA SER A 53 9.81 -10.81 -16.80
C SER A 53 9.65 -12.04 -15.89
N VAL A 54 8.59 -12.84 -16.10
CA VAL A 54 8.40 -14.13 -15.39
C VAL A 54 9.64 -15.02 -15.51
N LYS A 55 10.20 -15.12 -16.71
CA LYS A 55 11.40 -15.92 -16.98
C LYS A 55 12.60 -15.40 -16.20
N GLU A 56 12.79 -14.08 -16.16
CA GLU A 56 13.88 -13.46 -15.40
C GLU A 56 13.71 -13.65 -13.90
N LEU A 57 12.50 -13.47 -13.36
CA LEU A 57 12.18 -13.74 -11.96
C LEU A 57 12.53 -15.20 -11.60
N HIS A 58 12.16 -16.15 -12.46
CA HIS A 58 12.49 -17.57 -12.29
C HIS A 58 14.00 -17.84 -12.31
N ILE A 59 14.74 -17.17 -13.21
CA ILE A 59 16.19 -17.30 -13.31
C ILE A 59 16.86 -16.74 -12.04
N LYS A 60 16.47 -15.53 -11.62
CA LYS A 60 17.04 -14.84 -10.45
C LYS A 60 16.79 -15.62 -9.15
N LEU A 61 15.63 -16.28 -9.03
CA LEU A 61 15.28 -17.06 -7.83
C LEU A 61 15.65 -18.55 -7.92
N ARG A 62 16.23 -19.01 -9.04
CA ARG A 62 16.49 -20.45 -9.28
C ARG A 62 17.30 -21.13 -8.17
N ARG A 63 18.21 -20.41 -7.53
CA ARG A 63 19.06 -20.94 -6.44
C ARG A 63 18.30 -21.07 -5.10
N MET A 64 17.10 -20.49 -5.00
CA MET A 64 16.23 -20.58 -3.83
C MET A 64 15.18 -21.69 -3.96
N ARG A 65 15.30 -22.59 -4.94
CA ARG A 65 14.33 -23.70 -5.15
C ARG A 65 14.14 -24.64 -3.97
N ALA A 66 15.09 -24.68 -3.02
CA ALA A 66 14.92 -25.43 -1.78
C ALA A 66 13.99 -24.72 -0.77
N LEU A 67 13.81 -23.40 -0.91
CA LEU A 67 12.97 -22.57 -0.04
C LEU A 67 11.64 -22.21 -0.69
N LEU A 68 11.64 -22.07 -2.01
CA LEU A 68 10.53 -21.58 -2.81
C LEU A 68 9.95 -22.65 -3.72
N LYS A 69 8.63 -22.82 -3.65
CA LYS A 69 7.81 -23.47 -4.67
C LYS A 69 7.66 -22.52 -5.84
N PHE A 70 7.80 -22.99 -7.08
CA PHE A 70 7.67 -22.15 -8.29
C PHE A 70 6.34 -22.35 -9.03
N GLU A 71 5.68 -23.50 -8.82
CA GLU A 71 4.47 -23.87 -9.54
C GLU A 71 3.30 -24.12 -8.56
N PRO A 72 2.08 -23.65 -8.86
CA PRO A 72 1.70 -22.83 -10.02
C PRO A 72 2.19 -21.36 -9.95
N PHE A 73 2.76 -20.94 -8.83
CA PHE A 73 3.33 -19.62 -8.61
C PHE A 73 4.46 -19.68 -7.57
N ILE A 74 5.24 -18.61 -7.49
CA ILE A 74 6.35 -18.51 -6.53
C ILE A 74 5.80 -18.31 -5.12
N ASP A 75 6.06 -19.26 -4.22
CA ASP A 75 5.67 -19.18 -2.82
C ASP A 75 6.64 -19.95 -1.91
N VAL A 76 6.52 -19.81 -0.59
CA VAL A 76 7.34 -20.59 0.35
C VAL A 76 6.87 -22.03 0.48
N TYR A 77 7.79 -22.99 0.60
CA TYR A 77 7.42 -24.38 0.95
C TYR A 77 6.99 -24.52 2.41
N HIS A 78 7.69 -23.81 3.30
CA HIS A 78 7.53 -24.01 4.74
C HIS A 78 7.32 -22.67 5.44
N LYS A 79 6.30 -22.63 6.31
CA LYS A 79 6.00 -21.46 7.16
C LYS A 79 7.20 -21.09 8.05
N SER A 80 7.99 -22.06 8.48
CA SER A 80 9.22 -21.86 9.26
C SER A 80 10.21 -20.92 8.60
N PHE A 81 10.21 -20.81 7.26
CA PHE A 81 11.05 -19.85 6.55
C PHE A 81 10.54 -18.41 6.69
N LEU A 82 9.21 -18.19 6.66
CA LEU A 82 8.63 -16.88 6.96
C LEU A 82 8.85 -16.49 8.42
N ASP A 83 8.75 -17.46 9.34
CA ASP A 83 9.03 -17.24 10.77
C ASP A 83 10.53 -16.89 10.98
N PHE A 84 11.42 -17.53 10.22
CA PHE A 84 12.85 -17.19 10.21
C PHE A 84 13.10 -15.76 9.72
N LEU A 85 12.50 -15.34 8.60
CA LEU A 85 12.68 -13.99 8.06
C LEU A 85 12.18 -12.90 9.01
N GLN A 86 11.14 -13.18 9.80
CA GLN A 86 10.58 -12.22 10.75
C GLN A 86 11.30 -12.20 12.11
N ASP A 87 12.26 -13.09 12.34
CA ASP A 87 13.07 -13.13 13.55
C ASP A 87 14.46 -12.56 13.27
N LEU A 88 14.73 -11.36 13.80
CA LEU A 88 16.01 -10.66 13.64
C LEU A 88 17.20 -11.48 14.15
N SER A 89 17.03 -12.21 15.25
CA SER A 89 18.11 -12.97 15.88
C SER A 89 18.53 -14.18 15.03
N ARG A 90 17.61 -14.72 14.22
CA ARG A 90 17.83 -15.89 13.37
C ARG A 90 18.30 -15.50 11.97
N SER A 91 17.65 -14.51 11.37
CA SER A 91 17.88 -14.12 9.96
C SER A 91 18.95 -13.06 9.76
N GLY A 92 19.33 -12.32 10.81
CA GLY A 92 20.35 -11.29 10.76
C GLY A 92 20.06 -10.24 9.68
N GLN A 93 20.95 -10.12 8.69
CA GLN A 93 20.81 -9.14 7.61
C GLN A 93 19.66 -9.41 6.62
N TYR A 94 19.02 -10.58 6.70
CA TYR A 94 17.87 -10.96 5.89
C TYR A 94 16.53 -10.74 6.61
N HIS A 95 16.58 -10.19 7.83
CA HIS A 95 15.40 -9.89 8.61
C HIS A 95 14.47 -8.93 7.87
N VAL A 96 13.20 -9.31 7.80
CA VAL A 96 12.11 -8.46 7.34
C VAL A 96 11.00 -8.55 8.37
N SER A 97 10.79 -7.46 9.11
CA SER A 97 9.63 -7.36 10.00
C SER A 97 8.35 -7.32 9.18
N LYS A 98 7.22 -7.73 9.78
CA LYS A 98 5.91 -7.64 9.13
C LYS A 98 5.61 -6.24 8.58
N GLN A 99 5.85 -5.21 9.41
CA GLN A 99 5.67 -3.82 9.01
C GLN A 99 6.64 -3.41 7.89
N GLY A 100 7.91 -3.80 7.96
CA GLY A 100 8.89 -3.54 6.91
C GLY A 100 8.51 -4.18 5.57
N GLY A 101 7.99 -5.42 5.61
CA GLY A 101 7.47 -6.10 4.42
C GLY A 101 6.26 -5.39 3.82
N LEU A 102 5.28 -5.00 4.64
CA LEU A 102 4.10 -4.23 4.18
C LEU A 102 4.48 -2.87 3.60
N LYS A 103 5.39 -2.15 4.26
CA LYS A 103 5.92 -0.87 3.76
C LYS A 103 6.58 -1.05 2.40
N ARG A 104 7.47 -2.04 2.28
CA ARG A 104 8.15 -2.33 1.01
C ARG A 104 7.17 -2.76 -0.08
N TYR A 105 6.13 -3.51 0.26
CA TYR A 105 5.07 -3.86 -0.68
C TYR A 105 4.35 -2.61 -1.22
N LEU A 106 3.99 -1.67 -0.34
CA LEU A 106 3.38 -0.40 -0.73
C LEU A 106 4.31 0.43 -1.62
N GLU A 107 5.60 0.53 -1.28
CA GLU A 107 6.60 1.21 -2.11
C GLU A 107 6.67 0.61 -3.53
N LEU A 108 6.67 -0.72 -3.66
CA LEU A 108 6.69 -1.39 -4.97
C LEU A 108 5.41 -1.13 -5.79
N ILE A 109 4.25 -1.02 -5.13
CA ILE A 109 3.00 -0.59 -5.78
C ILE A 109 3.17 0.84 -6.32
N VAL A 110 3.67 1.75 -5.48
CA VAL A 110 3.88 3.15 -5.87
C VAL A 110 4.87 3.26 -7.02
N ASP A 111 6.01 2.56 -6.97
CA ASP A 111 7.00 2.53 -8.05
C ASP A 111 6.41 2.00 -9.36
N SER A 112 5.59 0.94 -9.27
CA SER A 112 4.86 0.41 -10.41
C SER A 112 3.91 1.44 -11.01
N VAL A 113 3.09 2.11 -10.18
CA VAL A 113 2.15 3.15 -10.62
C VAL A 113 2.89 4.31 -11.29
N ILE A 114 3.97 4.80 -10.67
CA ILE A 114 4.79 5.89 -11.22
C ILE A 114 5.36 5.52 -12.57
N ARG A 115 5.95 4.32 -12.71
CA ARG A 115 6.52 3.85 -13.98
C ARG A 115 5.47 3.85 -15.08
N HIS A 116 4.28 3.30 -14.83
CA HIS A 116 3.20 3.26 -15.81
C HIS A 116 2.69 4.65 -16.18
N ILE A 117 2.50 5.53 -15.20
CA ILE A 117 2.05 6.89 -15.46
C ILE A 117 3.10 7.67 -16.25
N SER A 118 4.39 7.57 -15.89
CA SER A 118 5.48 8.20 -16.64
C SER A 118 5.50 7.73 -18.09
N MET A 119 5.36 6.42 -18.34
CA MET A 119 5.23 5.87 -19.69
C MET A 119 4.02 6.45 -20.44
N ALA A 120 2.88 6.61 -19.76
CA ALA A 120 1.68 7.18 -20.37
C ALA A 120 1.82 8.68 -20.72
N ILE A 121 2.59 9.44 -19.94
CA ILE A 121 2.92 10.84 -20.25
C ILE A 121 3.82 10.91 -21.49
N GLU A 122 4.87 10.08 -21.53
CA GLU A 122 5.85 10.07 -22.62
C GLU A 122 5.27 9.52 -23.93
N GLN A 123 4.34 8.58 -23.84
CA GLN A 123 3.73 7.88 -24.97
C GLN A 123 2.20 7.88 -24.86
N PRO A 124 1.51 8.97 -25.27
CA PRO A 124 0.06 9.10 -25.11
C PRO A 124 -0.77 7.99 -25.80
N ASN A 125 -0.18 7.31 -26.78
CA ASN A 125 -0.81 6.22 -27.53
C ASN A 125 -0.53 4.82 -26.92
N CYS A 126 0.14 4.70 -25.77
CA CYS A 126 0.47 3.40 -25.17
C CYS A 126 -0.72 2.69 -24.50
N HIS A 127 -1.95 2.90 -25.00
CA HIS A 127 -3.17 2.37 -24.40
C HIS A 127 -3.15 0.85 -24.21
N GLU A 128 -2.42 0.11 -25.05
CA GLU A 128 -2.20 -1.33 -24.85
C GLU A 128 -1.55 -1.67 -23.51
N ALA A 129 -0.60 -0.85 -23.04
CA ALA A 129 0.05 -1.02 -21.73
C ALA A 129 -0.85 -0.57 -20.55
N CYS A 130 -1.86 0.26 -20.78
CA CYS A 130 -2.82 0.70 -19.76
C CYS A 130 -3.90 -0.34 -19.44
N HIS A 131 -3.97 -1.46 -20.18
CA HIS A 131 -4.90 -2.56 -19.89
C HIS A 131 -4.41 -3.52 -18.81
N LEU A 132 -3.25 -3.28 -18.22
CA LEU A 132 -2.81 -4.04 -17.06
C LEU A 132 -3.80 -3.79 -15.90
N SER A 133 -4.45 -4.87 -15.48
CA SER A 133 -5.32 -4.93 -14.31
C SER A 133 -4.57 -5.70 -13.20
N PRO A 134 -3.60 -5.06 -12.53
CA PRO A 134 -2.83 -5.72 -11.49
C PRO A 134 -3.73 -6.10 -10.32
N GLN A 135 -3.47 -7.24 -9.68
CA GLN A 135 -4.30 -7.73 -8.58
C GLN A 135 -4.20 -6.84 -7.34
N PHE A 136 -3.09 -6.12 -7.16
CA PHE A 136 -2.93 -5.13 -6.08
C PHE A 136 -3.94 -3.98 -6.19
N THR A 137 -4.62 -3.81 -7.32
CA THR A 137 -5.76 -2.88 -7.43
C THR A 137 -6.83 -3.23 -6.39
N PHE A 138 -7.10 -4.51 -6.13
CA PHE A 138 -8.07 -4.91 -5.09
C PHE A 138 -7.59 -4.55 -3.68
N VAL A 139 -6.28 -4.66 -3.42
CA VAL A 139 -5.66 -4.28 -2.15
C VAL A 139 -5.80 -2.78 -1.89
N VAL A 140 -5.61 -1.98 -2.93
CA VAL A 140 -5.70 -0.52 -2.86
C VAL A 140 -7.16 -0.06 -2.82
N ASN A 141 -8.06 -0.67 -3.57
CA ASN A 141 -9.44 -0.18 -3.69
C ASN A 141 -10.34 -0.59 -2.51
N THR A 142 -9.91 -1.56 -1.71
CA THR A 142 -10.66 -1.97 -0.51
C THR A 142 -10.50 -0.93 0.59
N TYR A 143 -11.61 -0.51 1.20
CA TYR A 143 -11.63 0.41 2.33
C TYR A 143 -12.22 -0.26 3.59
N PRO A 144 -11.52 -0.22 4.75
CA PRO A 144 -10.16 0.29 4.95
C PRO A 144 -9.11 -0.53 4.18
N SER A 145 -7.97 0.07 3.84
CA SER A 145 -6.91 -0.64 3.11
C SER A 145 -6.44 -1.85 3.92
N ASN A 146 -6.22 -2.99 3.23
CA ASN A 146 -5.62 -4.17 3.85
C ASN A 146 -4.15 -3.95 4.25
N ILE A 147 -3.53 -2.84 3.83
CA ILE A 147 -2.18 -2.43 4.21
C ILE A 147 -2.27 -1.61 5.50
N VAL A 148 -2.10 -2.28 6.63
CA VAL A 148 -2.08 -1.64 7.96
C VAL A 148 -0.66 -1.18 8.29
N LEU A 149 -0.40 0.11 8.12
CA LEU A 149 0.88 0.78 8.42
C LEU A 149 0.63 2.10 9.18
N PRO A 150 1.62 2.58 9.97
CA PRO A 150 1.59 3.94 10.49
C PRO A 150 1.46 4.98 9.37
N VAL A 151 0.85 6.12 9.69
CA VAL A 151 0.63 7.21 8.73
C VAL A 151 1.95 7.73 8.15
N GLU A 152 3.03 7.73 8.94
CA GLU A 152 4.38 8.13 8.53
C GLU A 152 4.91 7.25 7.40
N ASP A 153 4.72 5.93 7.51
CA ASP A 153 5.19 4.99 6.49
C ASP A 153 4.39 5.15 5.19
N TRP A 154 3.08 5.41 5.29
CA TRP A 154 2.25 5.77 4.14
C TRP A 154 2.71 7.07 3.48
N GLN A 155 2.99 8.11 4.27
CA GLN A 155 3.49 9.40 3.78
C GLN A 155 4.84 9.24 3.06
N GLU A 156 5.77 8.49 3.64
CA GLU A 156 7.08 8.25 3.05
C GLU A 156 6.97 7.47 1.74
N ALA A 157 6.23 6.36 1.73
CA ALA A 157 6.07 5.51 0.54
C ALA A 157 5.35 6.25 -0.60
N LEU A 158 4.38 7.12 -0.30
CA LEU A 158 3.61 7.86 -1.30
C LEU A 158 4.28 9.17 -1.76
N LYS A 159 5.36 9.61 -1.11
CA LYS A 159 6.03 10.87 -1.44
C LYS A 159 6.40 11.00 -2.93
N PRO A 160 6.93 9.96 -3.61
CA PRO A 160 7.22 10.03 -5.04
C PRO A 160 5.96 10.22 -5.90
N LEU A 161 4.83 9.66 -5.48
CA LEU A 161 3.54 9.76 -6.18
C LEU A 161 2.95 11.16 -6.09
N LEU A 162 3.08 11.81 -4.93
CA LEU A 162 2.65 13.20 -4.74
C LEU A 162 3.44 14.16 -5.62
N HIS A 163 4.76 13.98 -5.73
CA HIS A 163 5.58 14.77 -6.64
C HIS A 163 5.22 14.53 -8.12
N LEU A 164 4.79 13.31 -8.48
CA LEU A 164 4.31 13.02 -9.83
C LEU A 164 2.98 13.74 -10.12
N GLN A 165 2.08 13.84 -9.14
CA GLN A 165 0.77 14.51 -9.30
C GLN A 165 0.90 15.95 -9.78
N ASP A 166 1.85 16.72 -9.26
CA ASP A 166 2.11 18.10 -9.70
C ASP A 166 2.49 18.17 -11.18
N LYS A 167 3.20 17.16 -11.69
CA LYS A 167 3.51 17.05 -13.12
C LYS A 167 2.26 16.70 -13.94
N LEU A 168 1.41 15.81 -13.44
CA LEU A 168 0.17 15.42 -14.12
C LEU A 168 -0.80 16.59 -14.27
N LEU A 169 -0.87 17.49 -13.27
CA LEU A 169 -1.71 18.68 -13.33
C LEU A 169 -1.35 19.62 -14.49
N ASN A 170 -0.10 19.56 -14.96
CA ASN A 170 0.39 20.36 -16.08
C ASN A 170 0.35 19.61 -17.43
N THR A 171 0.00 18.32 -17.42
CA THR A 171 -0.06 17.48 -18.61
C THR A 171 -1.46 17.56 -19.24
N PRO A 172 -1.61 17.62 -20.57
CA PRO A 172 -2.93 17.56 -21.22
C PRO A 172 -3.71 16.33 -20.76
N LYS A 173 -5.05 16.47 -20.67
CA LYS A 173 -6.01 15.53 -20.06
C LYS A 173 -5.61 14.07 -20.27
N LEU A 174 -5.02 13.48 -19.23
CA LEU A 174 -4.77 12.03 -19.16
C LEU A 174 -6.12 11.32 -19.22
N ARG A 175 -6.21 10.32 -20.10
CA ARG A 175 -7.40 9.47 -20.16
C ARG A 175 -7.46 8.61 -18.88
N PRO A 176 -8.66 8.44 -18.28
CA PRO A 176 -8.83 7.53 -17.16
C PRO A 176 -8.38 6.11 -17.51
N CYS A 177 -7.55 5.51 -16.66
CA CYS A 177 -7.18 4.09 -16.72
C CYS A 177 -7.07 3.50 -15.30
N HIS A 178 -6.98 2.17 -15.19
CA HIS A 178 -6.90 1.48 -13.90
C HIS A 178 -5.74 1.99 -13.03
N ILE A 179 -4.57 2.25 -13.62
CA ILE A 179 -3.42 2.76 -12.87
C ILE A 179 -3.65 4.17 -12.32
N THR A 180 -4.27 5.06 -13.11
CA THR A 180 -4.62 6.41 -12.61
C THR A 180 -5.66 6.33 -11.49
N GLN A 181 -6.53 5.32 -11.50
CA GLN A 181 -7.48 5.06 -10.42
C GLN A 181 -6.75 4.59 -9.16
N VAL A 182 -5.83 3.63 -9.28
CA VAL A 182 -4.97 3.17 -8.15
C VAL A 182 -4.23 4.36 -7.51
N MET A 183 -3.67 5.27 -8.31
CA MET A 183 -3.02 6.47 -7.79
C MET A 183 -3.99 7.32 -6.95
N ARG A 184 -5.21 7.57 -7.45
CA ARG A 184 -6.23 8.35 -6.74
C ARG A 184 -6.64 7.67 -5.45
N ASP A 185 -6.82 6.36 -5.47
CA ASP A 185 -7.23 5.57 -4.31
C ASP A 185 -6.14 5.55 -3.23
N LEU A 186 -4.87 5.40 -3.63
CA LEU A 186 -3.71 5.54 -2.73
C LEU A 186 -3.65 6.93 -2.06
N GLN A 187 -3.88 8.01 -2.82
CA GLN A 187 -3.92 9.37 -2.28
C GLN A 187 -5.11 9.57 -1.35
N LEU A 188 -6.26 9.00 -1.67
CA LEU A 188 -7.45 9.04 -0.83
C LEU A 188 -7.20 8.37 0.53
N HIS A 189 -6.59 7.18 0.54
CA HIS A 189 -6.19 6.50 1.79
C HIS A 189 -5.31 7.38 2.66
N LEU A 190 -4.31 8.06 2.07
CA LEU A 190 -3.43 8.95 2.80
C LEU A 190 -4.19 10.11 3.46
N VAL A 191 -5.13 10.73 2.73
CA VAL A 191 -5.93 11.85 3.25
C VAL A 191 -6.81 11.39 4.41
N ILE A 192 -7.43 10.20 4.31
CA ILE A 192 -8.26 9.63 5.37
C ILE A 192 -7.41 9.35 6.62
N LEU A 193 -6.24 8.71 6.44
CA LEU A 193 -5.30 8.42 7.53
C LEU A 193 -4.83 9.69 8.25
N GLN A 194 -4.62 10.78 7.52
CA GLN A 194 -4.26 12.09 8.08
C GLN A 194 -5.43 12.77 8.81
N GLY A 195 -6.64 12.66 8.27
CA GLY A 195 -7.85 13.23 8.89
C GLY A 195 -8.12 12.68 10.28
N GLY A 196 -7.88 11.37 10.50
CA GLY A 196 -8.05 10.73 11.80
C GLY A 196 -7.15 11.29 12.91
N ARG A 197 -5.94 11.77 12.58
CA ARG A 197 -5.01 12.36 13.56
C ARG A 197 -5.49 13.69 14.11
N ASN A 198 -6.07 14.52 13.24
CA ASN A 198 -6.50 15.87 13.61
C ASN A 198 -7.71 15.86 14.55
N ALA A 199 -8.55 14.81 14.48
CA ALA A 199 -9.69 14.66 15.39
C ALA A 199 -9.25 14.22 16.80
N ALA A 200 -8.25 13.36 16.92
CA ALA A 200 -7.78 12.86 18.22
C ALA A 200 -7.04 13.93 19.05
N ALA A 201 -6.36 14.88 18.39
CA ALA A 201 -5.62 15.96 19.07
C ALA A 201 -6.52 17.11 19.56
N GLN A 202 -7.82 17.08 19.28
CA GLN A 202 -8.76 18.15 19.65
C GLN A 202 -9.73 17.79 20.78
N VAL A 203 -9.59 16.63 21.42
CA VAL A 203 -10.31 16.36 22.68
C VAL A 203 -9.60 17.18 23.77
N PRO A 204 -10.22 18.26 24.30
CA PRO A 204 -9.61 19.01 25.39
C PRO A 204 -9.51 18.07 26.59
N ASP A 205 -8.35 18.05 27.25
CA ASP A 205 -8.14 17.38 28.53
C ASP A 205 -9.11 17.95 29.58
N SER A 206 -10.36 17.48 29.56
CA SER A 206 -11.33 17.77 30.60
C SER A 206 -11.00 16.86 31.78
N ASN A 207 -10.19 17.43 32.67
CA ASN A 207 -9.85 17.01 34.01
C ASN A 207 -10.96 16.19 34.70
N MET A 208 -10.89 14.86 34.64
CA MET A 208 -11.66 13.96 35.50
C MET A 208 -10.76 12.80 35.94
N ASN A 209 -10.47 12.80 37.24
CA ASN A 209 -9.89 11.66 37.95
C ASN A 209 -10.93 10.54 38.00
N GLU A 210 -10.83 9.53 37.13
CA GLU A 210 -11.51 8.26 37.38
C GLU A 210 -10.76 7.07 36.77
N SER A 211 -10.80 5.97 37.51
CA SER A 211 -9.85 4.87 37.48
C SER A 211 -9.75 4.11 36.16
N VAL A 212 -8.51 3.96 35.70
CA VAL A 212 -8.02 3.09 34.63
C VAL A 212 -8.40 1.62 34.89
N THR A 213 -9.25 1.03 34.05
CA THR A 213 -9.08 -0.36 33.61
C THR A 213 -9.81 -0.64 32.28
N LYS A 214 -9.05 -1.08 31.27
CA LYS A 214 -9.51 -1.74 30.03
C LYS A 214 -10.57 -1.02 29.19
N GLN A 215 -10.14 -0.11 28.32
CA GLN A 215 -10.91 0.22 27.12
C GLN A 215 -9.98 0.48 25.94
N SER A 216 -9.65 -0.59 25.23
CA SER A 216 -9.14 -0.53 23.86
C SER A 216 -9.58 -1.83 23.20
N LEU A 217 -10.35 -1.72 22.11
CA LEU A 217 -10.95 -2.82 21.33
C LEU A 217 -12.36 -3.31 21.76
N THR A 218 -13.28 -2.39 22.06
CA THR A 218 -14.72 -2.70 22.12
C THR A 218 -15.53 -1.56 21.50
N LEU A 219 -15.24 -1.23 20.25
CA LEU A 219 -15.97 -0.23 19.45
C LEU A 219 -16.52 -0.84 18.15
N VAL A 220 -16.83 -2.15 18.16
CA VAL A 220 -17.33 -2.87 16.96
C VAL A 220 -18.63 -3.66 17.22
N THR A 221 -19.21 -3.65 18.43
CA THR A 221 -20.40 -4.49 18.69
C THR A 221 -21.62 -3.82 19.30
N GLU A 222 -21.62 -2.50 19.49
CA GLU A 222 -22.84 -1.77 19.86
C GLU A 222 -22.99 -0.51 19.00
N ALA A 223 -23.41 -0.70 17.75
CA ALA A 223 -24.01 0.34 16.92
C ALA A 223 -25.39 -0.13 16.47
N GLY A 224 -26.30 -0.23 17.44
CA GLY A 224 -27.73 -0.25 17.19
C GLY A 224 -28.23 1.17 16.94
N GLN A 225 -28.71 1.41 15.71
CA GLN A 225 -29.70 2.45 15.37
C GLN A 225 -29.30 3.94 15.48
N ASN A 226 -28.14 4.36 14.97
CA ASN A 226 -27.96 5.76 14.54
C ASN A 226 -27.60 5.80 13.04
N THR A 227 -28.27 6.69 12.31
CA THR A 227 -28.23 6.84 10.86
C THR A 227 -26.80 7.07 10.34
N PRO A 228 -26.35 6.33 9.30
CA PRO A 228 -24.99 6.44 8.74
C PRO A 228 -24.62 7.80 8.11
N GLU A 229 -25.58 8.71 7.91
CA GLU A 229 -25.37 9.97 7.16
C GLU A 229 -24.59 11.03 7.95
N GLU A 230 -24.84 11.19 9.25
CA GLU A 230 -24.17 12.25 10.04
C GLU A 230 -22.66 11.99 10.20
N ASP A 231 -22.24 10.72 10.22
CA ASP A 231 -20.84 10.35 10.34
C ASP A 231 -20.09 10.55 9.00
N LEU A 232 -20.80 10.37 7.88
CA LEU A 232 -20.32 10.66 6.53
C LEU A 232 -20.11 12.17 6.34
N ASP A 233 -21.09 12.99 6.70
CA ASP A 233 -21.02 14.44 6.59
C ASP A 233 -19.94 15.04 7.49
N ARG A 234 -19.72 14.46 8.67
CA ARG A 234 -18.62 14.83 9.56
C ARG A 234 -17.27 14.46 8.98
N CYS A 235 -17.13 13.28 8.38
CA CYS A 235 -15.94 12.88 7.65
C CYS A 235 -15.67 13.81 6.46
N PHE A 236 -16.69 14.11 5.64
CA PHE A 236 -16.57 15.03 4.51
C PHE A 236 -16.21 16.44 4.94
N SER A 237 -16.81 16.94 6.02
CA SER A 237 -16.52 18.26 6.59
C SER A 237 -15.11 18.33 7.16
N GLY A 238 -14.62 17.26 7.81
CA GLY A 238 -13.23 17.16 8.26
C GLY A 238 -12.24 17.14 7.11
N LEU A 239 -12.55 16.40 6.05
CA LEU A 239 -11.73 16.29 4.84
C LEU A 239 -11.69 17.62 4.06
N LEU A 240 -12.83 18.31 3.93
CA LEU A 240 -12.93 19.67 3.42
C LEU A 240 -12.14 20.66 4.28
N SER A 241 -12.28 20.60 5.61
CA SER A 241 -11.56 21.50 6.52
C SER A 241 -10.04 21.33 6.44
N CYS A 242 -9.55 20.08 6.28
CA CYS A 242 -8.13 19.80 6.07
C CYS A 242 -7.63 20.37 4.73
N LEU A 243 -8.39 20.18 3.64
CA LEU A 243 -8.06 20.73 2.32
C LEU A 243 -8.07 22.27 2.29
N LEU A 244 -8.88 22.89 3.15
CA LEU A 244 -8.98 24.35 3.27
C LEU A 244 -7.85 24.99 4.10
N LYS A 245 -7.15 24.22 4.93
CA LYS A 245 -6.04 24.71 5.78
C LYS A 245 -4.69 24.71 5.08
N THR A 246 -4.53 23.98 3.98
CA THR A 246 -3.35 24.02 3.12
C THR A 246 -3.43 25.22 2.17
N ASP A 247 -2.59 26.24 2.41
CA ASP A 247 -2.32 27.49 1.66
C ASP A 247 -3.45 28.06 0.76
N SER A 248 -3.78 29.34 0.97
CA SER A 248 -4.92 30.02 0.31
C SER A 248 -4.91 30.00 -1.22
N VAL A 249 -3.73 29.87 -1.83
CA VAL A 249 -3.55 29.77 -3.29
C VAL A 249 -3.86 28.35 -3.79
N THR A 250 -3.56 27.33 -2.98
CA THR A 250 -3.84 25.92 -3.23
C THR A 250 -5.31 25.60 -2.95
N ALA A 251 -5.89 26.16 -1.88
CA ALA A 251 -7.30 25.99 -1.51
C ALA A 251 -8.28 26.49 -2.58
N ALA A 252 -7.94 27.57 -3.30
CA ALA A 252 -8.76 28.09 -4.40
C ALA A 252 -8.72 27.18 -5.65
N ARG A 253 -7.54 26.62 -5.98
CA ARG A 253 -7.36 25.68 -7.10
C ARG A 253 -7.98 24.31 -6.79
N VAL A 254 -7.80 23.80 -5.57
CA VAL A 254 -8.36 22.53 -5.11
C VAL A 254 -9.89 22.60 -5.02
N ARG A 255 -10.47 23.71 -4.54
CA ARG A 255 -11.94 23.91 -4.61
C ARG A 255 -12.48 23.77 -6.03
N SER A 256 -11.84 24.39 -7.02
CA SER A 256 -12.33 24.35 -8.40
C SER A 256 -12.24 22.95 -9.01
N ILE A 257 -11.18 22.20 -8.70
CA ILE A 257 -10.91 20.90 -9.34
C ILE A 257 -11.65 19.78 -8.61
N THR A 258 -11.64 19.77 -7.27
CA THR A 258 -12.31 18.74 -6.46
C THR A 258 -13.82 18.88 -6.50
N ASN A 259 -14.37 20.10 -6.53
CA ASN A 259 -15.82 20.27 -6.69
C ASN A 259 -16.26 19.89 -8.11
N ALA A 260 -15.48 20.20 -9.14
CA ALA A 260 -15.79 19.79 -10.51
C ALA A 260 -15.72 18.26 -10.67
N GLN A 261 -14.70 17.60 -10.11
CA GLN A 261 -14.57 16.14 -10.20
C GLN A 261 -15.68 15.43 -9.40
N ARG A 262 -16.02 15.91 -8.20
CA ARG A 262 -17.14 15.36 -7.42
C ARG A 262 -18.49 15.56 -8.11
N LEU A 263 -18.70 16.69 -8.79
CA LEU A 263 -19.91 16.94 -9.57
C LEU A 263 -20.00 15.95 -10.76
N ILE A 264 -18.87 15.69 -11.43
CA ILE A 264 -18.80 14.71 -12.53
C ILE A 264 -19.07 13.30 -12.02
N ASP A 265 -18.44 12.88 -10.91
CA ASP A 265 -18.62 11.55 -10.36
C ASP A 265 -20.07 11.32 -9.85
N LEU A 266 -20.73 12.36 -9.32
CA LEU A 266 -22.15 12.33 -8.95
C LEU A 266 -23.08 12.28 -10.17
N ILE A 267 -22.78 13.03 -11.23
CA ILE A 267 -23.57 13.01 -12.49
C ILE A 267 -23.46 11.63 -13.15
N ASP A 268 -22.29 11.00 -13.16
CA ASP A 268 -22.08 9.66 -13.72
C ASP A 268 -22.75 8.56 -12.89
N LEU A 269 -22.90 8.76 -11.57
CA LEU A 269 -23.60 7.85 -10.67
C LEU A 269 -25.12 7.92 -10.84
N VAL A 270 -25.68 9.10 -11.11
CA VAL A 270 -27.13 9.32 -11.29
C VAL A 270 -27.63 8.91 -12.70
N ASN A 271 -26.73 8.84 -13.69
CA ASN A 271 -27.07 8.47 -15.07
C ASN A 271 -26.84 6.98 -15.40
N ARG A 272 -26.62 6.13 -14.38
CA ARG A 272 -26.59 4.65 -14.50
C ARG A 272 -27.83 4.06 -13.86
#